data_AF-A0A7T1Y439-F1
#
_entry.id   AF-A0A7T1Y439-F1
#
_cell.length_a   1.000
_cell.length_b   1.000
_cell.length_c   1.000
_cell.angle_alpha   90.00
_cell.angle_beta   90.00
_cell.angle_gamma   90.00
#
_symmetry.space_group_name_H-M   'P 1'
#
loop_
_entity.id
_entity.type
_entity.pdbx_description
1 polymer ?
#
loop_
_entity_poly.entity_id
_entity_poly.type
_entity_poly.pdbx_seq_one_letter_code
_entity_poly.pdbx_strand_id
1 'polypeptide(L)' 'MTATTLPFAELERVYETLAETLDSLPENQERLFLAQLALALAHRVGDVERVMVAIEEARRGVEEAGAG' A
#
# COMPACT_ATOMS: atom_id res chain seq x y z
N MET A 1 -7.38 12.43 17.78
CA MET A 1 -7.74 11.04 17.47
C MET A 1 -6.43 10.33 17.18
N THR A 2 -6.03 9.36 18.00
CA THR A 2 -4.76 8.65 17.86
C THR A 2 -4.79 7.87 16.54
N ALA A 3 -3.85 8.16 15.64
CA ALA A 3 -3.62 7.32 14.49
C ALA A 3 -3.16 5.95 15.01
N THR A 4 -4.02 4.95 14.94
CA THR A 4 -3.66 3.57 15.27
C THR A 4 -2.81 3.05 14.13
N THR A 5 -1.49 3.16 14.27
CA THR A 5 -0.54 2.46 13.41
C THR A 5 -0.55 0.98 13.75
N LEU A 6 -0.48 0.14 12.72
CA LEU A 6 -0.35 -1.30 12.89
C LEU A 6 0.96 -1.61 13.64
N PRO A 7 0.97 -2.61 14.54
CA PRO A 7 2.20 -3.15 15.10
C PRO A 7 3.14 -3.63 13.98
N PHE A 8 4.45 -3.56 14.24
CA PHE A 8 5.46 -3.96 13.25
C PHE A 8 5.24 -5.38 12.68
N ALA A 9 4.91 -6.35 13.53
CA ALA A 9 4.65 -7.72 13.09
C ALA A 9 3.43 -7.84 12.15
N GLU A 10 2.42 -6.99 12.31
CA GLU A 10 1.27 -6.97 11.40
C GLU A 10 1.62 -6.28 10.08
N LEU A 11 2.46 -5.22 10.13
CA LEU A 11 3.00 -4.58 8.93
C LEU A 11 3.87 -5.53 8.11
N GLU A 12 4.76 -6.27 8.76
CA GLU A 12 5.61 -7.28 8.14
C GLU A 12 4.76 -8.33 7.43
N ARG A 13 3.74 -8.87 8.10
CA ARG A 13 2.80 -9.82 7.50
C ARG A 13 2.08 -9.26 6.27
N VAL A 14 1.65 -8.00 6.32
CA VAL A 14 1.00 -7.34 5.17
C VAL A 14 1.99 -7.19 4.01
N TYR A 15 3.23 -6.80 4.31
CA TYR A 15 4.29 -6.65 3.31
C TYR A 15 4.67 -7.98 2.65
N GLU A 16 4.92 -9.03 3.43
CA GLU A 16 5.22 -10.37 2.93
C GLU A 16 4.10 -10.88 2.02
N THR A 17 2.85 -10.80 2.49
CA THR A 17 1.69 -11.24 1.71
C THR A 17 1.57 -10.47 0.39
N LEU A 18 1.86 -9.15 0.42
CA LEU A 18 1.84 -8.32 -0.78
C LEU A 18 2.94 -8.73 -1.77
N ALA A 19 4.16 -8.94 -1.28
CA ALA A 19 5.29 -9.36 -2.10
C ALA A 19 5.03 -10.72 -2.77
N GLU A 20 4.62 -11.72 -1.99
CA GLU A 20 4.27 -13.05 -2.52
C GLU A 20 3.13 -12.99 -3.55
N THR A 21 2.14 -12.13 -3.32
CA THR A 21 1.04 -11.95 -4.27
C THR A 21 1.54 -11.34 -5.57
N LEU A 22 2.35 -10.28 -5.52
CA LEU A 22 2.92 -9.65 -6.71
C LEU A 22 3.80 -10.63 -7.50
N ASP A 23 4.66 -11.39 -6.82
CA ASP A 23 5.52 -12.40 -7.44
C ASP A 23 4.74 -13.52 -8.15
N SER A 24 3.50 -13.79 -7.69
CA SER A 24 2.62 -14.79 -8.32
C SER A 24 1.83 -14.25 -9.53
N LEU A 25 1.77 -12.93 -9.69
CA LEU A 25 1.02 -12.29 -10.76
C LEU A 25 1.87 -12.19 -12.03
N PRO A 26 1.25 -12.26 -13.23
CA PRO A 26 1.96 -11.90 -14.45
C PRO A 26 2.40 -10.43 -14.43
N GLU A 27 3.58 -10.13 -14.99
CA GLU A 27 4.21 -8.78 -14.98
C GLU A 27 3.28 -7.64 -15.46
N ASN A 28 2.31 -7.95 -16.33
CA ASN A 28 1.36 -6.97 -16.85
C ASN A 28 0.14 -6.71 -15.95
N GLN A 29 -0.02 -7.46 -14.85
CA GLN A 29 -1.18 -7.38 -13.95
C GLN A 29 -0.87 -6.73 -12.60
N GLU A 30 0.39 -6.65 -12.20
CA GLU A 30 0.80 -6.06 -10.91
C GLU A 30 0.24 -4.64 -10.71
N ARG A 31 0.36 -3.77 -11.73
CA ARG A 31 -0.14 -2.39 -11.68
C ARG A 31 -1.66 -2.34 -11.50
N LEU A 32 -2.38 -3.21 -12.20
CA LEU A 32 -3.84 -3.30 -12.11
C LEU A 32 -4.25 -3.81 -10.73
N PHE A 33 -3.57 -4.83 -10.22
CA PHE A 33 -3.79 -5.38 -8.88
C PHE A 33 -3.58 -4.31 -7.80
N LEU A 34 -2.47 -3.56 -7.86
CA LEU A 34 -2.18 -2.49 -6.89
C LEU A 34 -3.25 -1.38 -6.93
N ALA A 35 -3.71 -0.99 -8.11
CA ALA A 35 -4.81 -0.03 -8.25
C ALA A 35 -6.12 -0.56 -7.63
N GLN A 36 -6.45 -1.84 -7.86
CA GLN A 36 -7.64 -2.48 -7.28
C GLN A 36 -7.53 -2.64 -5.76
N LEU A 37 -6.36 -3.00 -5.25
CA LEU A 37 -6.08 -3.10 -3.82
C LEU A 37 -6.25 -1.75 -3.14
N ALA A 38 -5.68 -0.68 -3.72
CA ALA A 38 -5.81 0.67 -3.21
C ALA A 38 -7.28 1.12 -3.16
N LEU A 39 -8.07 0.88 -4.21
CA LEU A 39 -9.51 1.18 -4.22
C LEU A 39 -10.28 0.37 -3.17
N ALA A 40 -9.98 -0.92 -3.03
CA ALA A 40 -10.63 -1.78 -2.05
C ALA A 40 -10.29 -1.35 -0.61
N LEU A 41 -9.06 -0.91 -0.33
CA LEU A 41 -8.66 -0.34 0.96
C LEU A 41 -9.32 1.03 1.19
N ALA A 42 -9.40 1.87 0.17
CA ALA A 42 -10.07 3.18 0.26
C ALA A 42 -11.54 3.04 0.66
N HIS A 43 -12.26 2.10 0.05
CA HIS A 43 -13.64 1.77 0.46
C HIS A 43 -13.74 1.29 1.91
N ARG A 44 -12.75 0.54 2.41
CA ARG A 44 -12.73 0.04 3.80
C ARG A 44 -12.37 1.14 4.81
N VAL A 45 -11.48 2.05 4.44
CA VAL A 45 -11.10 3.21 5.27
C VAL A 45 -12.26 4.21 5.35
N GLY A 46 -13.00 4.40 4.25
CA GLY A 46 -14.19 5.26 4.20
C GLY A 46 -13.90 6.76 4.30
N ASP A 47 -12.63 7.16 4.13
CA ASP A 47 -12.15 8.54 4.25
C ASP A 47 -11.21 8.87 3.09
N VAL A 48 -11.71 9.70 2.17
CA VAL A 48 -10.97 10.08 0.96
C VAL A 48 -9.72 10.90 1.27
N GLU A 49 -9.75 11.77 2.27
CA GLU A 49 -8.59 12.62 2.59
C GLU A 49 -7.45 11.78 3.15
N ARG A 50 -7.74 10.82 4.03
CA ARG A 50 -6.74 9.88 4.54
C ARG A 50 -6.14 9.02 3.44
N VAL A 51 -6.94 8.58 2.48
CA VAL A 51 -6.47 7.81 1.32
C VAL A 51 -5.54 8.65 0.45
N MET A 52 -5.91 9.91 0.17
CA MET A 52 -5.08 10.82 -0.62
C MET A 52 -3.74 11.12 0.06
N VAL A 53 -3.74 11.31 1.38
CA VAL A 53 -2.50 11.48 2.16
C VAL A 53 -1.61 10.23 2.06
N ALA A 54 -2.17 9.03 2.23
CA ALA A 54 -1.41 7.78 2.14
C ALA A 54 -0.79 7.56 0.75
N ILE A 55 -1.48 7.95 -0.33
CA ILE A 55 -0.93 7.89 -1.70
C ILE A 55 0.29 8.80 -1.83
N GLU A 56 0.22 10.02 -1.30
CA GLU A 56 1.32 10.98 -1.36
C GLU A 56 2.51 10.54 -0.49
N GLU A 57 2.26 9.95 0.68
CA GLU A 57 3.31 9.33 1.52
C GLU A 57 4.01 8.18 0.79
N ALA A 58 3.26 7.28 0.15
CA ALA A 58 3.82 6.20 -0.64
C ALA A 58 4.66 6.71 -1.83
N ARG A 59 4.20 7.76 -2.51
CA ARG A 59 4.95 8.41 -3.61
C ARG A 59 6.30 8.92 -3.14
N ARG A 60 6.34 9.65 -2.02
CA ARG A 60 7.59 10.17 -1.44
C ARG A 60 8.53 9.04 -1.02
N GLY A 61 8.00 7.98 -0.41
CA GLY A 61 8.81 6.82 0.00
C GLY A 61 9.54 6.16 -1.19
N VAL A 62 8.90 6.09 -2.35
CA VAL A 62 9.54 5.56 -3.58
C VAL A 62 10.63 6.50 -4.10
N GLU A 63 10.40 7.82 -4.06
CA GLU A 63 11.39 8.82 -4.47
C GLU A 63 12.64 8.79 -3.57
N GLU A 64 12.45 8.64 -2.27
CA GLU A 64 13.54 8.51 -1.30
C GLU A 64 14.31 7.19 -1.45
N ALA A 65 13.61 6.08 -1.71
CA ALA A 65 14.23 4.78 -1.91
C ALA A 65 14.99 4.65 -3.25
N GLY A 66 14.55 5.38 -4.29
CA GLY A 66 15.21 5.41 -5.60
C GLY A 66 16.35 6.44 -5.73
N ALA A 67 16.55 7.31 -4.72
CA ALA A 67 17.58 8.33 -4.70
C ALA A 67 18.89 7.90 -3.97
N GLY A 68 18.98 6.64 -3.54
CA GLY A 68 20.16 6.02 -2.93
C GLY A 68 20.76 4.93 -3.79
#